data_AF-A0A838K411-F1
#
_entry.id   AF-A0A838K411-F1
#
_cell.length_a   1.000
_cell.length_b   1.000
_cell.length_c   1.000
_cell.angle_alpha   90.00
_cell.angle_beta   90.00
_cell.angle_gamma   90.00
#
_symmetry.space_group_name_H-M   'P 1'
#
loop_
_entity.id
_entity.type
_entity.pdbx_description
1 polymer ?
#
loop_
_entity_poly.entity_id
_entity_poly.type
_entity_poly.pdbx_seq_one_letter_code
_entity_poly.pdbx_strand_id
1 'polypeptide(L)'
;MVRRKSRGLRLALALALAFSMLLAVPLPAAAHPEVCDSKELESGSSSQISQLASKVFSSINVFASFLAPPPQLLHESAEQCFTDDEIAAMDDSGADLQPGETDSSRNIRLIGNLRKTGPLAGDTSYNSDLAFWGKYAIQGNYEGFQITNISSRRHPRIVAQVDCPGSQNDVSVWENLIFTSTDSRRTNDGCDSESIPTAEDPGEDYWEGMKIFDWSDRDNPVLIKSIDTD
;
A
#
# COMPACT_ATOMS: atom_id res chain seq x y z
N MET A 1 -30.31 16.00 -50.98
CA MET A 1 -29.42 17.08 -50.48
C MET A 1 -29.50 17.10 -48.95
N VAL A 2 -28.60 16.40 -48.25
CA VAL A 2 -28.57 16.38 -46.77
C VAL A 2 -27.16 16.76 -46.33
N ARG A 3 -27.06 17.90 -45.65
CA ARG A 3 -25.82 18.55 -45.20
C ARG A 3 -25.14 17.71 -44.12
N ARG A 4 -23.85 17.40 -44.31
CA ARG A 4 -22.93 16.96 -43.26
C ARG A 4 -22.57 18.15 -42.35
N LYS A 5 -23.08 18.14 -41.12
CA LYS A 5 -22.56 18.81 -39.91
C LYS A 5 -22.57 17.71 -38.84
N SER A 6 -21.58 17.40 -38.03
CA SER A 6 -20.44 18.15 -37.50
C SER A 6 -19.47 17.12 -36.91
N ARG A 7 -18.37 16.79 -37.62
CA ARG A 7 -17.33 15.90 -37.09
C ARG A 7 -16.34 16.60 -36.14
N GLY A 8 -16.31 17.93 -36.12
CA GLY A 8 -15.39 18.72 -35.27
C GLY A 8 -15.79 18.82 -33.80
N LEU A 9 -17.08 18.73 -33.46
CA LEU A 9 -17.55 19.00 -32.09
C LEU A 9 -17.40 17.80 -31.14
N ARG A 10 -17.32 16.58 -31.69
CA ARG A 10 -17.13 15.35 -30.88
C ARG A 10 -15.66 15.09 -30.52
N LEU A 11 -14.71 15.67 -31.26
CA LEU A 11 -13.29 15.50 -30.97
C LEU A 11 -12.81 16.49 -29.89
N ALA A 12 -13.40 17.68 -29.83
CA ALA A 12 -13.08 18.68 -28.79
C ALA A 12 -13.60 18.27 -27.40
N LEU A 13 -14.70 17.51 -27.32
CA LEU A 13 -15.25 17.03 -26.04
C LEU A 13 -14.48 15.81 -25.50
N ALA A 14 -13.87 15.00 -26.38
CA ALA A 14 -13.07 13.85 -25.98
C ALA A 14 -11.69 14.22 -25.40
N LEU A 15 -11.08 15.33 -25.84
CA LEU A 15 -9.82 15.82 -25.25
C LEU A 15 -10.01 16.51 -23.90
N ALA A 16 -11.17 17.12 -23.63
CA ALA A 16 -11.44 17.78 -22.35
C ALA A 16 -11.76 16.79 -21.21
N LEU A 17 -12.25 15.59 -21.53
CA LEU A 17 -12.53 14.53 -20.55
C LEU A 17 -11.31 13.66 -20.24
N ALA A 18 -10.30 13.62 -21.11
CA ALA A 18 -9.07 12.86 -20.88
C ALA A 18 -8.06 13.57 -19.96
N PHE A 19 -8.23 14.85 -19.67
CA PHE A 19 -7.32 15.62 -18.80
C PHE A 19 -7.87 15.86 -17.37
N SER A 20 -9.06 15.35 -17.05
CA SER A 20 -9.69 15.51 -15.72
C SER A 20 -9.89 14.19 -14.98
N MET A 21 -9.34 13.09 -15.48
CA MET A 21 -9.49 11.74 -14.90
C MET A 21 -8.15 11.12 -14.51
N LEU A 22 -7.18 11.97 -14.17
CA LEU A 22 -6.01 11.62 -13.39
C LEU A 22 -6.10 12.33 -12.03
N LEU A 23 -7.24 12.18 -11.36
CA LEU A 23 -7.29 12.44 -9.93
C LEU A 23 -6.61 11.25 -9.28
N ALA A 24 -5.39 11.52 -8.78
CA ALA A 24 -4.69 10.67 -7.85
C ALA A 24 -5.69 10.20 -6.79
N VAL A 25 -5.84 8.89 -6.64
CA VAL A 25 -6.38 8.32 -5.41
C VAL A 25 -5.18 8.28 -4.47
N PRO A 26 -5.06 9.19 -3.49
CA PRO A 26 -4.05 9.04 -2.46
C PRO A 26 -4.34 7.74 -1.70
N LEU A 27 -3.31 6.90 -1.56
CA LEU A 27 -3.32 5.80 -0.60
C LEU A 27 -3.53 6.42 0.80
N PRO A 28 -4.45 5.91 1.62
CA PRO A 28 -4.59 6.42 2.98
C PRO A 28 -3.32 6.07 3.76
N ALA A 29 -2.66 7.09 4.27
CA ALA A 29 -1.65 6.99 5.32
C ALA A 29 -2.31 6.50 6.61
N ALA A 30 -2.31 5.20 6.83
CA ALA A 30 -2.74 4.60 8.09
C ALA A 30 -1.56 4.26 9.02
N ALA A 31 -0.34 4.74 8.73
CA ALA A 31 0.88 4.26 9.41
C ALA A 31 1.74 5.32 10.13
N HIS A 32 1.52 6.63 9.97
CA HIS A 32 2.39 7.66 10.59
C HIS A 32 1.61 8.79 11.30
N PRO A 33 1.17 8.60 12.57
CA PRO A 33 0.49 9.65 13.33
C PRO A 33 1.38 10.88 13.62
N GLU A 34 2.71 10.74 13.53
CA GLU A 34 3.67 11.83 13.76
C GLU A 34 3.55 12.95 12.71
N VAL A 35 3.09 12.65 11.49
CA VAL A 35 2.96 13.64 10.41
C VAL A 35 1.71 14.52 10.57
N CYS A 36 0.70 14.04 11.29
CA CYS A 36 -0.58 14.71 11.45
C CYS A 36 -0.73 15.46 12.79
N ASP A 37 0.30 15.48 13.64
CA ASP A 37 0.29 16.32 14.84
C ASP A 37 0.66 17.76 14.46
N SER A 38 -0.32 18.66 14.54
CA SER A 38 -0.18 20.12 14.33
C SER A 38 0.87 20.82 15.21
N LYS A 39 1.58 20.09 16.09
CA LYS A 39 2.61 20.63 16.98
C LYS A 39 4.02 20.65 16.43
N GLU A 40 4.33 19.96 15.32
CA GLU A 40 5.68 19.99 14.73
C GLU A 40 5.82 20.88 13.48
N LEU A 41 4.78 21.61 13.07
CA LEU A 41 4.88 22.56 11.94
C LEU A 41 5.52 23.91 12.31
N GLU A 42 6.09 24.09 13.51
CA GLU A 42 6.81 25.31 13.89
C GLU A 42 8.32 25.14 14.19
N SER A 43 8.91 23.95 14.09
CA SER A 43 10.34 23.83 14.38
C SER A 43 11.10 22.78 13.57
N GLY A 44 11.49 23.13 12.34
CA GLY A 44 12.72 22.58 11.76
C GLY A 44 12.68 22.21 10.28
N SER A 45 12.84 23.20 9.40
CA SER A 45 13.75 23.09 8.22
C SER A 45 13.83 24.41 7.43
N SER A 46 12.89 25.34 7.60
CA SER A 46 12.84 26.61 6.85
C SER A 46 13.99 27.59 7.17
N SER A 47 14.67 27.45 8.31
CA SER A 47 15.76 28.37 8.70
C SER A 47 17.10 28.06 8.03
N GLN A 48 17.35 26.82 7.58
CA GLN A 48 18.62 26.44 6.95
C GLN A 48 18.62 26.68 5.42
N ILE A 49 17.48 26.51 4.76
CA ILE A 49 17.37 26.77 3.31
C ILE A 49 17.44 28.28 3.00
N SER A 50 16.86 29.12 3.86
CA SER A 50 16.87 30.59 3.69
C SER A 50 18.27 31.21 3.85
N GLN A 51 19.14 30.64 4.70
CA GLN A 51 20.50 31.14 4.89
C GLN A 51 21.46 30.78 3.74
N LEU A 52 21.23 29.65 3.06
CA LEU A 52 21.98 29.26 1.86
C LEU A 52 21.60 30.11 0.64
N ALA A 53 20.31 30.43 0.48
CA ALA A 53 19.84 31.28 -0.61
C ALA A 53 20.39 32.72 -0.53
N SER A 54 20.53 33.30 0.67
CA SER A 54 21.04 34.67 0.82
C SER A 54 22.52 34.82 0.46
N LYS A 55 23.34 33.77 0.61
CA LYS A 55 24.79 33.83 0.31
C LYS A 55 25.15 33.57 -1.15
N VAL A 56 24.32 32.85 -1.89
CA VAL A 56 24.58 32.53 -3.31
C VAL A 56 24.17 33.68 -4.24
N PHE A 57 23.20 34.52 -3.84
CA PHE A 57 22.66 35.59 -4.70
C PHE A 57 23.31 36.97 -4.54
N SER A 58 24.41 37.12 -3.78
CA SER A 58 25.09 38.41 -3.61
C SER A 58 25.98 38.84 -4.78
N SER A 59 26.10 38.08 -5.87
CA SER A 59 27.16 38.33 -6.87
C SER A 59 26.73 38.50 -8.33
N ILE A 60 25.44 38.46 -8.67
CA ILE A 60 25.01 38.71 -10.05
C ILE A 60 23.79 39.63 -10.05
N ASN A 61 24.05 40.93 -10.00
CA ASN A 61 23.13 41.90 -10.57
C ASN A 61 23.23 41.75 -12.09
N VAL A 62 22.10 41.49 -12.75
CA VAL A 62 21.71 41.91 -14.11
C VAL A 62 20.78 40.85 -14.75
N PHE A 63 19.53 41.27 -15.00
CA PHE A 63 18.41 40.59 -15.68
C PHE A 63 17.73 39.39 -14.99
N ALA A 64 16.64 39.67 -14.26
CA ALA A 64 15.53 38.73 -14.10
C ALA A 64 14.18 39.47 -13.86
N SER A 65 13.88 40.45 -14.70
CA SER A 65 12.47 40.79 -14.97
C SER A 65 12.04 39.94 -16.16
N PHE A 66 10.90 39.25 -16.03
CA PHE A 66 10.32 38.27 -16.98
C PHE A 66 10.81 36.82 -16.83
N LEU A 67 10.28 36.11 -15.83
CA LEU A 67 9.87 34.67 -15.84
C LEU A 67 9.68 34.17 -14.39
N ALA A 68 8.75 34.79 -13.65
CA ALA A 68 8.20 34.14 -12.46
C ALA A 68 6.89 33.44 -12.88
N PRO A 69 6.80 32.10 -12.88
CA PRO A 69 5.52 31.43 -13.05
C PRO A 69 4.58 31.79 -11.88
N PRO A 70 3.25 31.85 -12.11
CA PRO A 70 2.28 32.12 -11.05
C PRO A 70 2.41 31.08 -9.93
N PRO A 71 2.18 31.48 -8.66
CA PRO A 71 2.48 30.65 -7.50
C PRO A 71 1.38 29.61 -7.28
N GLN A 72 1.21 28.62 -8.16
CA GLN A 72 0.22 27.54 -7.98
C GLN A 72 0.62 26.17 -8.58
N LEU A 73 1.91 25.84 -8.74
CA LEU A 73 2.31 24.54 -9.30
C LEU A 73 3.52 23.90 -8.59
N LEU A 74 3.58 24.05 -7.27
CA LEU A 74 4.27 23.08 -6.42
C LEU A 74 3.20 22.50 -5.49
N HIS A 75 2.47 21.51 -5.99
CA HIS A 75 1.66 20.66 -5.12
C HIS A 75 2.67 19.74 -4.43
N GLU A 76 3.19 20.20 -3.30
CA GLU A 76 3.77 19.35 -2.28
C GLU A 76 2.71 18.27 -2.01
N SER A 77 3.06 17.00 -2.20
CA SER A 77 2.20 15.89 -1.84
C SER A 77 2.09 15.85 -0.32
N ALA A 78 1.31 16.77 0.26
CA ALA A 78 0.95 16.73 1.65
C ALA A 78 0.10 15.48 1.86
N GLU A 79 0.61 14.58 2.68
CA GLU A 79 -0.12 13.48 3.29
C GLU A 79 -1.45 14.03 3.83
N GLN A 80 -2.57 13.46 3.38
CA GLN A 80 -3.88 14.05 3.65
C GLN A 80 -4.33 13.63 5.05
N CYS A 81 -4.07 14.48 6.04
CA CYS A 81 -4.53 14.28 7.41
C CYS A 81 -6.05 14.49 7.50
N PHE A 82 -6.76 13.51 8.06
CA PHE A 82 -8.19 13.60 8.36
C PHE A 82 -8.40 14.32 9.69
N THR A 83 -9.46 15.12 9.78
CA THR A 83 -9.95 15.70 11.03
C THR A 83 -10.63 14.64 11.90
N ASP A 84 -10.72 14.87 13.21
CA ASP A 84 -11.45 13.99 14.14
C ASP A 84 -12.90 13.75 13.70
N ASP A 85 -13.56 14.77 13.14
CA ASP A 85 -14.93 14.68 12.62
C ASP A 85 -15.01 13.79 11.36
N GLU A 86 -14.00 13.83 10.49
CA GLU A 86 -13.92 12.95 9.30
C GLU A 86 -13.64 11.50 9.70
N ILE A 87 -12.76 11.29 10.68
CA ILE A 87 -12.49 9.96 11.25
C ILE A 87 -13.75 9.42 11.93
N ALA A 88 -14.46 10.23 12.73
CA ALA A 88 -15.71 9.85 13.36
C ALA A 88 -16.81 9.54 12.34
N ALA A 89 -16.82 10.20 11.18
CA ALA A 89 -17.74 9.88 10.09
C ALA A 89 -17.43 8.54 9.38
N MET A 90 -16.23 8.00 9.55
CA MET A 90 -15.82 6.68 9.06
C MET A 90 -16.02 5.56 10.09
N ASP A 91 -16.49 5.89 11.30
CA ASP A 91 -16.79 4.91 12.35
C ASP A 91 -17.91 3.96 11.93
N ASP A 92 -17.56 2.69 11.72
CA ASP A 92 -18.49 1.62 11.39
C ASP A 92 -18.92 0.80 12.63
N SER A 93 -18.57 1.23 13.84
CA SER A 93 -18.94 0.54 15.09
C SER A 93 -20.47 0.43 15.29
N GLY A 94 -21.23 1.28 14.59
CA GLY A 94 -22.69 1.22 14.49
C GLY A 94 -23.24 0.34 13.36
N ALA A 95 -22.41 -0.38 12.61
CA ALA A 95 -22.84 -1.32 11.57
C ALA A 95 -23.63 -2.48 12.20
N ASP A 96 -24.91 -2.61 11.83
CA ASP A 96 -25.85 -3.58 12.39
C ASP A 96 -25.71 -4.95 11.71
N LEU A 97 -24.58 -5.63 11.94
CA LEU A 97 -24.36 -7.00 11.49
C LEU A 97 -24.21 -7.93 12.69
N GLN A 98 -25.20 -8.82 12.87
CA GLN A 98 -25.12 -9.91 13.82
C GLN A 98 -24.21 -11.04 13.30
N PRO A 99 -23.70 -11.92 14.18
CA PRO A 99 -22.90 -13.07 13.75
C PRO A 99 -23.62 -13.93 12.69
N GLY A 100 -23.01 -14.01 11.51
CA GLY A 100 -23.54 -14.78 10.37
C GLY A 100 -24.34 -13.96 9.35
N GLU A 101 -24.56 -12.69 9.60
CA GLU A 101 -25.16 -11.77 8.64
C GLU A 101 -24.13 -11.30 7.60
N THR A 102 -24.61 -10.72 6.50
CA THR A 102 -23.77 -10.18 5.44
C THR A 102 -24.46 -8.97 4.86
N ASP A 103 -23.76 -7.85 4.82
CA ASP A 103 -24.16 -6.67 4.06
C ASP A 103 -23.30 -6.53 2.79
N SER A 104 -23.82 -5.86 1.78
CA SER A 104 -23.12 -5.63 0.52
C SER A 104 -23.72 -4.45 -0.24
N SER A 105 -22.88 -3.73 -0.98
CA SER A 105 -23.35 -2.71 -1.92
C SER A 105 -24.23 -3.33 -3.02
N ARG A 106 -25.12 -2.53 -3.62
CA ARG A 106 -26.16 -2.99 -4.57
C ARG A 106 -25.67 -3.85 -5.75
N ASN A 107 -24.39 -3.80 -6.10
CA ASN A 107 -23.81 -4.49 -7.26
C ASN A 107 -22.73 -5.52 -6.90
N ILE A 108 -22.50 -5.76 -5.61
CA ILE A 108 -21.56 -6.77 -5.12
C ILE A 108 -22.35 -7.78 -4.30
N ARG A 109 -22.02 -9.06 -4.45
CA ARG A 109 -22.62 -10.12 -3.64
C ARG A 109 -21.54 -11.11 -3.24
N LEU A 110 -21.47 -11.42 -1.94
CA LEU A 110 -20.62 -12.49 -1.44
C LEU A 110 -21.10 -13.84 -2.00
N ILE A 111 -20.23 -14.55 -2.71
CA ILE A 111 -20.54 -15.85 -3.32
C ILE A 111 -19.83 -17.03 -2.64
N GLY A 112 -18.82 -16.74 -1.83
CA GLY A 112 -18.04 -17.70 -1.07
C GLY A 112 -17.21 -16.96 -0.04
N ASN A 113 -16.98 -17.61 1.11
CA ASN A 113 -16.14 -17.12 2.19
C ASN A 113 -15.24 -18.27 2.63
N LEU A 114 -13.98 -17.97 2.88
CA LEU A 114 -13.01 -18.89 3.46
C LEU A 114 -12.43 -18.19 4.69
N ARG A 115 -12.73 -18.71 5.87
CA ARG A 115 -12.20 -18.17 7.12
C ARG A 115 -10.72 -18.52 7.24
N LYS A 116 -9.96 -17.66 7.92
CA LYS A 116 -8.58 -17.95 8.31
C LYS A 116 -8.56 -19.21 9.18
N THR A 117 -7.59 -20.09 8.95
CA THR A 117 -7.37 -21.33 9.70
C THR A 117 -5.88 -21.57 9.91
N GLY A 118 -5.52 -22.51 10.79
CA GLY A 118 -4.12 -22.97 10.92
C GLY A 118 -3.19 -21.89 11.47
N PRO A 119 -1.90 -21.87 11.04
CA PRO A 119 -0.88 -20.98 11.63
C PRO A 119 -1.17 -19.50 11.38
N LEU A 120 -1.93 -19.18 10.34
CA LEU A 120 -2.24 -17.79 9.96
C LEU A 120 -3.54 -17.27 10.60
N ALA A 121 -4.10 -17.96 11.60
CA ALA A 121 -5.41 -17.64 12.18
C ALA A 121 -5.37 -16.94 13.54
N GLY A 122 -4.20 -16.53 14.02
CA GLY A 122 -4.07 -15.76 15.26
C GLY A 122 -4.78 -14.40 15.19
N ASP A 123 -5.08 -13.86 16.37
CA ASP A 123 -5.76 -12.57 16.53
C ASP A 123 -4.92 -11.39 16.02
N THR A 124 -3.59 -11.54 16.02
CA THR A 124 -2.62 -10.56 15.49
C THR A 124 -2.09 -10.92 14.10
N SER A 125 -2.52 -12.06 13.54
CA SER A 125 -2.11 -12.52 12.21
C SER A 125 -2.89 -11.76 11.13
N TYR A 126 -2.72 -10.45 11.02
CA TYR A 126 -3.53 -9.65 10.09
C TYR A 126 -3.25 -10.06 8.63
N ASN A 127 -4.30 -10.07 7.80
CA ASN A 127 -4.12 -10.27 6.36
C ASN A 127 -3.65 -8.96 5.74
N SER A 128 -2.83 -9.08 4.72
CA SER A 128 -2.31 -7.98 3.93
C SER A 128 -2.71 -8.14 2.45
N ASP A 129 -1.86 -7.73 1.52
CA ASP A 129 -2.12 -7.75 0.09
C ASP A 129 -2.53 -9.12 -0.47
N LEU A 130 -3.18 -9.07 -1.64
CA LEU A 130 -3.71 -10.22 -2.34
C LEU A 130 -3.24 -10.22 -3.80
N ALA A 131 -2.53 -11.28 -4.18
CA ALA A 131 -2.07 -11.48 -5.55
C ALA A 131 -2.82 -12.63 -6.24
N PHE A 132 -2.93 -12.56 -7.56
CA PHE A 132 -3.61 -13.59 -8.37
C PHE A 132 -2.69 -14.14 -9.46
N TRP A 133 -2.68 -15.46 -9.62
CA TRP A 133 -1.98 -16.12 -10.72
C TRP A 133 -2.80 -17.33 -11.23
N GLY A 134 -3.41 -17.16 -12.41
CA GLY A 134 -4.29 -18.15 -13.01
C GLY A 134 -5.50 -18.46 -12.12
N LYS A 135 -5.55 -19.68 -11.56
CA LYS A 135 -6.63 -20.13 -10.67
C LYS A 135 -6.32 -20.00 -9.18
N TYR A 136 -5.22 -19.35 -8.83
CA TYR A 136 -4.76 -19.21 -7.45
C TYR A 136 -4.86 -17.75 -7.00
N ALA A 137 -5.27 -17.58 -5.75
CA ALA A 137 -5.11 -16.35 -4.99
C ALA A 137 -4.06 -16.60 -3.90
N ILE A 138 -3.09 -15.72 -3.78
CA ILE A 138 -2.05 -15.73 -2.74
C ILE A 138 -2.36 -14.55 -1.83
N GLN A 139 -2.71 -14.82 -0.58
CA GLN A 139 -3.02 -13.79 0.41
C GLN A 139 -1.85 -13.67 1.39
N GLY A 140 -1.27 -12.48 1.47
CA GLY A 140 -0.30 -12.14 2.49
C GLY A 140 -0.94 -12.09 3.88
N ASN A 141 -0.11 -12.36 4.88
CA ASN A 141 -0.47 -12.36 6.28
C ASN A 141 0.76 -12.02 7.11
N TYR A 142 0.60 -11.34 8.24
CA TYR A 142 1.74 -10.94 9.08
C TYR A 142 2.61 -12.12 9.52
N GLU A 143 2.03 -13.32 9.63
CA GLU A 143 2.72 -14.58 9.96
C GLU A 143 3.15 -15.41 8.73
N GLY A 144 2.88 -14.97 7.49
CA GLY A 144 3.18 -15.77 6.31
C GLY A 144 2.29 -15.49 5.10
N PHE A 145 1.93 -16.53 4.35
CA PHE A 145 0.96 -16.38 3.25
C PHE A 145 0.16 -17.64 2.99
N GLN A 146 -1.05 -17.47 2.44
CA GLN A 146 -1.94 -18.56 2.08
C GLN A 146 -2.12 -18.64 0.57
N ILE A 147 -1.92 -19.83 0.01
CA ILE A 147 -2.27 -20.15 -1.37
C ILE A 147 -3.66 -20.78 -1.39
N THR A 148 -4.57 -20.19 -2.15
CA THR A 148 -5.95 -20.64 -2.28
C THR A 148 -6.29 -20.91 -3.74
N ASN A 149 -6.78 -22.10 -4.06
CA ASN A 149 -7.37 -22.40 -5.34
C ASN A 149 -8.79 -21.84 -5.41
N ILE A 150 -9.01 -20.91 -6.34
CA ILE A 150 -10.26 -20.18 -6.57
C ILE A 150 -10.99 -20.64 -7.84
N SER A 151 -10.63 -21.80 -8.41
CA SER A 151 -11.30 -22.34 -9.61
C SER A 151 -12.79 -22.59 -9.40
N SER A 152 -13.19 -22.96 -8.18
CA SER A 152 -14.59 -23.03 -7.76
C SER A 152 -14.98 -21.76 -7.01
N ARG A 153 -15.64 -20.83 -7.71
CA ARG A 153 -15.96 -19.48 -7.19
C ARG A 153 -16.77 -19.47 -5.88
N ARG A 154 -17.54 -20.54 -5.60
CA ARG A 154 -18.35 -20.67 -4.37
C ARG A 154 -17.70 -21.53 -3.30
N HIS A 155 -16.65 -22.25 -3.65
CA HIS A 155 -15.97 -23.22 -2.79
C HIS A 155 -14.46 -23.14 -2.98
N PRO A 156 -13.83 -22.00 -2.62
CA PRO A 156 -12.37 -21.91 -2.61
C PRO A 156 -11.77 -22.97 -1.69
N ARG A 157 -10.52 -23.35 -1.97
CA ARG A 157 -9.79 -24.39 -1.22
C ARG A 157 -8.39 -23.92 -0.91
N ILE A 158 -7.99 -24.02 0.34
CA ILE A 158 -6.60 -23.83 0.75
C ILE A 158 -5.76 -24.91 0.09
N VAL A 159 -4.65 -24.50 -0.50
CA VAL A 159 -3.65 -25.34 -1.17
C VAL A 159 -2.46 -25.50 -0.23
N ALA A 160 -1.91 -24.38 0.22
CA ALA A 160 -0.82 -24.34 1.20
C ALA A 160 -1.00 -23.12 2.12
N GLN A 161 -0.45 -23.22 3.32
CA GLN A 161 -0.22 -22.11 4.23
C GLN A 161 1.26 -22.16 4.61
N VAL A 162 1.99 -21.11 4.26
CA VAL A 162 3.40 -20.98 4.60
C VAL A 162 3.49 -20.09 5.82
N ASP A 163 4.03 -20.63 6.90
CA ASP A 163 4.38 -19.91 8.12
C ASP A 163 5.77 -19.33 7.93
N CYS A 164 5.82 -18.02 7.74
CA CYS A 164 7.06 -17.27 7.54
C CYS A 164 6.81 -15.83 7.96
N PRO A 165 6.95 -15.54 9.26
CA PRO A 165 6.60 -14.23 9.78
C PRO A 165 7.50 -13.14 9.23
N GLY A 166 6.91 -11.96 9.07
CA GLY A 166 7.61 -10.77 8.59
C GLY A 166 6.89 -9.46 8.82
N SER A 167 5.63 -9.47 9.32
CA SER A 167 4.74 -8.29 9.40
C SER A 167 4.49 -7.64 8.03
N GLN A 168 3.28 -7.11 7.82
CA GLN A 168 2.73 -6.77 6.49
C GLN A 168 2.76 -7.98 5.55
N ASN A 169 3.94 -8.39 5.10
CA ASN A 169 4.18 -9.58 4.30
C ASN A 169 3.37 -9.53 3.01
N ASP A 170 3.39 -8.35 2.39
CA ASP A 170 2.70 -8.08 1.15
C ASP A 170 3.24 -8.99 0.06
N VAL A 171 2.33 -9.54 -0.72
CA VAL A 171 2.64 -10.59 -1.69
C VAL A 171 2.60 -10.06 -3.11
N SER A 172 3.65 -10.39 -3.86
CA SER A 172 3.66 -10.29 -5.33
C SER A 172 3.96 -11.66 -5.94
N VAL A 173 3.45 -11.92 -7.14
CA VAL A 173 3.62 -13.21 -7.80
C VAL A 173 4.02 -13.03 -9.26
N TRP A 174 5.04 -13.78 -9.69
CA TRP A 174 5.48 -13.82 -11.07
C TRP A 174 5.94 -15.22 -11.45
N GLU A 175 5.27 -15.83 -12.43
CA GLU A 175 5.55 -17.21 -12.86
C GLU A 175 5.51 -18.22 -11.71
N ASN A 176 6.68 -18.75 -11.34
CA ASN A 176 6.85 -19.71 -10.26
C ASN A 176 7.49 -19.07 -9.03
N LEU A 177 7.47 -17.74 -8.91
CA LEU A 177 8.00 -17.01 -7.78
C LEU A 177 6.88 -16.27 -7.03
N ILE A 178 6.93 -16.33 -5.71
CA ILE A 178 6.21 -15.45 -4.79
C ILE A 178 7.25 -14.59 -4.09
N PHE A 179 6.98 -13.31 -4.00
CA PHE A 179 7.79 -12.32 -3.31
C PHE A 179 7.00 -11.85 -2.11
N THR A 180 7.62 -11.80 -0.94
CA THR A 180 6.99 -11.26 0.27
C THR A 180 7.89 -10.23 0.92
N SER A 181 7.31 -9.11 1.36
CA SER A 181 8.03 -8.12 2.17
C SER A 181 8.19 -8.59 3.62
N THR A 182 9.15 -8.04 4.33
CA THR A 182 9.32 -8.17 5.77
C THR A 182 9.52 -6.76 6.29
N ASP A 183 8.47 -6.24 6.92
CA ASP A 183 8.38 -4.89 7.47
C ASP A 183 8.33 -4.98 9.01
N SER A 184 9.29 -5.73 9.55
CA SER A 184 9.55 -5.83 10.99
C SER A 184 10.91 -6.47 11.23
N ARG A 185 11.62 -5.99 12.25
CA ARG A 185 12.96 -6.44 12.60
C ARG A 185 12.97 -7.92 12.97
N ARG A 186 13.84 -8.69 12.30
CA ARG A 186 13.99 -10.14 12.49
C ARG A 186 15.40 -10.50 12.94
N THR A 187 15.52 -11.61 13.68
CA THR A 187 16.84 -12.15 14.09
C THR A 187 17.66 -12.74 12.95
N ASN A 188 17.04 -13.12 11.83
CA ASN A 188 17.70 -13.64 10.64
C ASN A 188 16.77 -13.57 9.40
N ASP A 189 17.28 -13.99 8.24
CA ASP A 189 16.61 -13.92 6.93
C ASP A 189 15.67 -15.11 6.62
N GLY A 190 15.52 -16.04 7.56
CA GLY A 190 14.71 -17.25 7.46
C GLY A 190 13.27 -17.09 7.97
N CYS A 191 12.51 -18.19 7.82
CA CYS A 191 11.12 -18.29 8.32
C CYS A 191 11.06 -18.72 9.79
N ASP A 192 12.17 -19.23 10.34
CA ASP A 192 12.36 -19.53 11.76
C ASP A 192 12.91 -18.34 12.55
N SER A 193 12.97 -17.15 11.95
CA SER A 193 13.35 -15.92 12.63
C SER A 193 12.40 -15.60 13.80
N GLU A 194 12.89 -14.77 14.73
CA GLU A 194 12.12 -14.23 15.84
C GLU A 194 11.98 -12.71 15.69
N SER A 195 10.96 -12.12 16.30
CA SER A 195 10.71 -10.67 16.26
C SER A 195 11.65 -9.94 17.21
N ILE A 196 12.26 -8.84 16.75
CA ILE A 196 13.06 -7.93 17.58
C ILE A 196 12.26 -6.66 17.84
N PRO A 197 11.94 -6.31 19.10
CA PRO A 197 11.20 -5.09 19.40
C PRO A 197 11.97 -3.80 19.02
N THR A 198 11.35 -2.94 18.22
CA THR A 198 11.96 -1.67 17.75
C THR A 198 12.32 -0.69 18.87
N ALA A 199 11.62 -0.77 20.00
CA ALA A 199 11.76 0.17 21.12
C ALA A 199 12.91 -0.19 22.09
N GLU A 200 13.41 -1.42 22.06
CA GLU A 200 14.33 -1.91 23.10
C GLU A 200 15.81 -1.74 22.72
N ASP A 201 16.15 -1.77 21.43
CA ASP A 201 17.51 -1.48 20.98
C ASP A 201 17.54 -0.93 19.53
N PRO A 202 17.72 0.39 19.33
CA PRO A 202 17.82 0.95 17.98
C PRO A 202 19.11 0.57 17.25
N GLY A 203 20.10 -0.04 17.93
CA GLY A 203 21.41 -0.39 17.37
C GLY A 203 21.70 -1.89 17.31
N GLU A 204 20.75 -2.75 17.64
CA GLU A 204 20.88 -4.20 17.43
C GLU A 204 20.87 -4.51 15.93
N ASP A 205 21.79 -5.37 15.46
CA ASP A 205 21.77 -5.86 14.09
C ASP A 205 20.51 -6.71 13.88
N TYR A 206 19.69 -6.34 12.91
CA TYR A 206 18.47 -7.05 12.54
C TYR A 206 18.41 -7.29 11.04
N TRP A 207 17.47 -8.12 10.62
CA TRP A 207 17.15 -8.34 9.21
C TRP A 207 15.74 -7.83 8.89
N GLU A 208 15.64 -7.03 7.83
CA GLU A 208 14.39 -6.64 7.15
C GLU A 208 14.60 -6.77 5.63
N GLY A 209 13.52 -6.85 4.85
CA GLY A 209 13.64 -6.84 3.40
C GLY A 209 12.68 -7.79 2.69
N MET A 210 13.18 -8.52 1.70
CA MET A 210 12.35 -9.29 0.76
C MET A 210 12.70 -10.77 0.76
N LYS A 211 11.68 -11.63 0.85
CA LYS A 211 11.79 -13.09 0.71
C LYS A 211 11.23 -13.53 -0.64
N ILE A 212 11.89 -14.50 -1.27
CA ILE A 212 11.49 -15.06 -2.57
C ILE A 212 11.29 -16.56 -2.40
N PHE A 213 10.08 -17.02 -2.71
CA PHE A 213 9.68 -18.42 -2.66
C PHE A 213 9.51 -18.97 -4.07
N ASP A 214 10.08 -20.15 -4.34
CA ASP A 214 9.69 -20.96 -5.48
C ASP A 214 8.42 -21.73 -5.13
N TRP A 215 7.36 -21.52 -5.91
CA TRP A 215 6.08 -22.21 -5.77
C TRP A 215 5.75 -23.03 -7.02
N SER A 216 6.76 -23.58 -7.69
CA SER A 216 6.60 -24.55 -8.79
C SER A 216 5.75 -25.74 -8.34
N ASP A 217 6.03 -26.28 -7.14
CA ASP A 217 5.11 -27.11 -6.37
C ASP A 217 4.19 -26.21 -5.55
N ARG A 218 2.88 -26.24 -5.86
CA ARG A 218 1.89 -25.32 -5.28
C ARG A 218 1.55 -25.68 -3.83
N ASP A 219 1.74 -26.95 -3.46
CA ASP A 219 1.42 -27.47 -2.13
C ASP A 219 2.62 -27.32 -1.17
N ASN A 220 3.81 -27.03 -1.71
CA ASN A 220 5.05 -26.89 -0.95
C ASN A 220 5.95 -25.76 -1.49
N PRO A 221 5.57 -24.47 -1.29
CA PRO A 221 6.44 -23.35 -1.62
C PRO A 221 7.72 -23.37 -0.77
N VAL A 222 8.86 -23.05 -1.38
CA VAL A 222 10.17 -23.11 -0.72
C VAL A 222 10.85 -21.75 -0.77
N LEU A 223 11.32 -21.24 0.37
CA LEU A 223 12.17 -20.05 0.42
C LEU A 223 13.48 -20.35 -0.32
N ILE A 224 13.76 -19.63 -1.40
CA ILE A 224 14.97 -19.82 -2.22
C ILE A 224 15.96 -18.66 -2.10
N LYS A 225 15.49 -17.49 -1.66
CA LYS A 225 16.34 -16.31 -1.51
C LYS A 225 15.72 -15.30 -0.55
N SER A 226 16.57 -14.69 0.26
CA SER A 226 16.27 -13.47 0.99
C SER A 226 17.19 -12.34 0.50
N ILE A 227 16.66 -11.13 0.43
CA ILE A 227 17.33 -9.91 0.01
C ILE A 227 17.16 -8.91 1.14
N ASP A 228 18.28 -8.55 1.74
CA ASP A 228 18.35 -7.50 2.76
C ASP A 228 18.12 -6.13 2.12
N THR A 229 17.40 -5.26 2.81
CA THR A 229 17.16 -3.87 2.37
C THR A 229 17.71 -2.81 3.31
N ASP A 230 18.23 -3.21 4.48
CA ASP A 230 18.69 -2.29 5.55
C ASP A 230 20.21 -2.32 5.77
#